data_AF-A0AAW2W1W8-F1
#
_entry.id   AF-A0AAW2W1W8-F1
#
_cell.length_a   1.000
_cell.length_b   1.000
_cell.length_c   1.000
_cell.angle_alpha   90.00
_cell.angle_beta   90.00
_cell.angle_gamma   90.00
#
_symmetry.space_group_name_H-M   'P 1'
#
loop_
_entity.id
_entity.type
_entity.pdbx_description
1 polymer ?
#
loop_
_entity_poly.entity_id
_entity_poly.type
_entity_poly.pdbx_seq_one_letter_code
_entity_poly.pdbx_strand_id
1 'polypeptide(L)'
;MQLKAMNFQDLHVPNERIREELGDVRSLTEDKIDRILQKFLHDLQQDALEANGWQMMILPYSISKATLNAYTRLLAKKYANMCINCVHPGYVNRDINWHTGTMTVEEGAEGPVMLALLPEGGPTGCYFDRTVAEF
;
A
#
# COMPACT_ATOMS: atom_id res chain seq x y z
N MET A 1 16.01 -15.60 -4.20
CA MET A 1 15.35 -14.41 -4.77
C MET A 1 15.06 -13.45 -3.62
N GLN A 2 15.93 -12.47 -3.40
CA GLN A 2 15.77 -11.48 -2.33
C GLN A 2 14.62 -10.55 -2.72
N LEU A 3 13.50 -10.64 -2.01
CA LEU A 3 12.42 -9.66 -2.05
C LEU A 3 13.02 -8.34 -1.51
N LYS A 4 13.27 -7.38 -2.39
CA LYS A 4 13.58 -6.03 -1.96
C LYS A 4 12.33 -5.48 -1.26
N ALA A 5 12.58 -4.77 -0.17
CA ALA A 5 11.55 -4.08 0.56
C ALA A 5 10.90 -3.08 -0.40
N MET A 6 9.58 -3.03 -0.38
CA MET A 6 8.81 -1.92 -0.92
C MET A 6 9.58 -0.62 -0.65
N ASN A 7 9.83 0.18 -1.68
CA ASN A 7 10.52 1.43 -1.50
C ASN A 7 9.54 2.37 -0.78
N PHE A 8 9.52 2.29 0.55
CA PHE A 8 8.68 3.10 1.46
C PHE A 8 8.96 4.62 1.33
N GLN A 9 9.81 5.02 0.40
CA GLN A 9 10.09 6.40 0.03
C GLN A 9 8.83 7.11 -0.49
N ASP A 10 7.89 6.40 -1.14
CA ASP A 10 6.68 7.05 -1.70
C ASP A 10 5.51 7.20 -0.71
N LEU A 11 5.54 6.46 0.42
CA LEU A 11 4.57 6.63 1.51
C LEU A 11 5.16 7.38 2.72
N HIS A 12 6.47 7.64 2.72
CA HIS A 12 7.23 8.33 3.77
C HIS A 12 6.69 8.07 5.19
N VAL A 13 6.48 6.81 5.58
CA VAL A 13 6.08 6.47 6.96
C VAL A 13 7.25 6.84 7.87
N PRO A 14 7.20 7.92 8.67
CA PRO A 14 8.37 8.44 9.38
C PRO A 14 8.79 7.54 10.53
N ASN A 15 7.81 6.84 11.12
CA ASN A 15 8.04 5.91 12.20
C ASN A 15 8.71 4.62 11.67
N GLU A 16 10.01 4.48 11.94
CA GLU A 16 10.83 3.35 11.52
C GLU A 16 10.27 2.00 11.99
N ARG A 17 9.78 1.94 13.24
CA ARG A 17 9.21 0.72 13.80
C ARG A 17 7.98 0.25 13.01
N ILE A 18 7.07 1.17 12.68
CA ILE A 18 5.88 0.83 11.88
C ILE A 18 6.28 0.36 10.47
N ARG A 19 7.31 0.98 9.91
CA ARG A 19 7.85 0.59 8.60
C ARG A 19 8.46 -0.81 8.63
N GLU A 20 9.22 -1.15 9.67
CA GLU A 20 9.78 -2.49 9.87
C GLU A 20 8.68 -3.54 10.05
N GLU A 21 7.69 -3.25 10.89
CA GLU A 21 6.57 -4.16 11.16
C GLU A 21 5.72 -4.43 9.90
N LEU A 22 5.44 -3.40 9.08
CA LEU A 22 4.72 -3.55 7.80
C LEU A 22 5.60 -4.11 6.68
N GLY A 23 6.92 -3.90 6.76
CA GLY A 23 7.89 -4.32 5.75
C GLY A 23 8.23 -5.80 5.80
N ASP A 24 8.22 -6.40 6.99
CA ASP A 24 8.56 -7.81 7.20
C ASP A 24 7.43 -8.78 6.81
N VAL A 25 7.40 -9.13 5.53
CA VAL A 25 6.45 -10.12 4.96
C VAL A 25 6.52 -11.48 5.61
N ARG A 26 7.69 -11.89 6.10
CA ARG A 26 7.85 -13.25 6.62
C ARG A 26 7.02 -13.42 7.88
N SER A 27 7.02 -12.39 8.72
CA SER A 27 6.31 -12.38 10.00
C SER A 27 4.97 -11.66 9.96
N LEU A 28 4.57 -11.07 8.84
CA LEU A 28 3.30 -10.36 8.66
C LEU A 28 2.10 -11.30 8.87
N THR A 29 1.10 -10.83 9.61
CA THR A 29 -0.18 -11.53 9.86
C THR A 29 -1.34 -10.53 9.86
N GLU A 30 -2.58 -11.02 9.71
CA GLU A 30 -3.79 -10.20 9.81
C GLU A 30 -3.81 -9.46 11.17
N ASP A 31 -3.58 -10.18 12.28
CA ASP A 31 -3.53 -9.58 13.62
C ASP A 31 -2.47 -8.47 13.78
N LYS A 32 -1.33 -8.55 13.08
CA LYS A 32 -0.31 -7.49 13.15
C LYS A 32 -0.80 -6.23 12.44
N ILE A 33 -1.38 -6.38 11.26
CA ILE A 33 -1.96 -5.28 10.49
C ILE A 33 -3.07 -4.61 11.32
N ASP A 34 -3.97 -5.42 11.91
CA ASP A 34 -5.04 -4.93 12.77
C ASP A 34 -4.52 -4.20 14.00
N ARG A 35 -3.49 -4.73 14.68
CA ARG A 35 -2.88 -4.04 15.83
C ARG A 35 -2.30 -2.68 15.45
N ILE A 36 -1.68 -2.55 14.28
CA ILE A 36 -1.15 -1.27 13.79
C ILE A 36 -2.31 -0.28 13.53
N LEU A 37 -3.39 -0.74 12.91
CA LEU A 37 -4.59 0.09 12.68
C LEU A 37 -5.25 0.51 13.99
N GLN A 38 -5.40 -0.40 14.95
CA GLN A 38 -5.96 -0.10 16.27
C GLN A 38 -5.09 0.89 17.04
N LYS A 39 -3.75 0.74 17.00
CA LYS A 39 -2.83 1.71 17.59
C LYS A 39 -2.98 3.09 16.96
N PHE A 40 -3.07 3.15 15.62
CA PHE A 40 -3.28 4.41 14.91
C PHE A 40 -4.59 5.09 15.34
N LEU A 41 -5.70 4.35 15.38
CA LEU A 41 -7.00 4.88 15.79
C LEU A 41 -7.01 5.33 17.24
N HIS A 42 -6.37 4.57 18.13
CA HIS A 42 -6.18 4.96 19.53
C HIS A 42 -5.39 6.27 19.64
N ASP A 43 -4.24 6.37 18.99
CA ASP A 43 -3.39 7.56 19.06
C ASP A 43 -4.06 8.78 18.41
N LEU A 44 -4.90 8.57 17.39
CA LEU A 44 -5.76 9.60 16.80
C LEU A 44 -6.81 10.10 17.81
N GLN A 45 -7.47 9.20 18.55
CA GLN A 45 -8.46 9.56 19.57
C GLN A 45 -7.86 10.32 20.75
N GLN A 46 -6.58 10.06 21.07
CA GLN A 46 -5.86 10.70 22.16
C GLN A 46 -5.12 11.99 21.75
N ASP A 47 -5.29 12.46 20.51
CA ASP A 47 -4.53 13.59 19.94
C ASP A 47 -3.01 13.45 20.10
N ALA A 48 -2.53 12.20 20.00
CA ALA A 48 -1.14 11.81 20.30
C ALA A 48 -0.38 11.36 19.04
N LEU A 49 -0.86 11.72 17.85
CA LEU A 49 -0.29 11.25 16.58
C LEU A 49 1.15 11.69 16.39
N GLU A 50 1.43 12.98 16.58
CA GLU A 50 2.79 13.53 16.42
C GLU A 50 3.74 12.96 17.48
N ALA A 51 3.30 12.94 18.75
CA ALA A 51 4.07 12.39 19.85
C ALA A 51 4.45 10.91 19.65
N ASN A 52 3.61 10.15 18.95
CA ASN A 52 3.83 8.74 18.64
C ASN A 52 4.46 8.49 17.24
N GLY A 53 4.94 9.56 16.57
CA GLY A 53 5.71 9.47 15.33
C GLY A 53 4.88 9.27 14.06
N TRP A 54 3.57 9.53 14.10
CA TRP A 54 2.69 9.44 12.95
C TRP A 54 2.72 10.73 12.09
N GLN A 55 3.89 11.13 11.59
CA GLN A 55 4.03 12.40 10.84
C GLN A 55 3.92 12.21 9.31
N MET A 56 2.71 12.01 8.76
CA MET A 56 2.52 11.89 7.30
C MET A 56 1.60 12.97 6.73
N MET A 57 1.85 13.34 5.47
CA MET A 57 0.90 14.08 4.66
C MET A 57 -0.34 13.19 4.43
N ILE A 58 -1.53 13.74 4.72
CA ILE A 58 -2.83 13.01 4.63
C ILE A 58 -2.79 11.68 5.40
N LEU A 59 -2.37 11.75 6.67
CA LEU A 59 -2.03 10.61 7.50
C LEU A 59 -3.03 9.43 7.50
N PRO A 60 -4.36 9.62 7.65
CA PRO A 60 -5.30 8.50 7.61
C PRO A 60 -5.29 7.74 6.27
N TYR A 61 -5.17 8.48 5.16
CA TYR A 61 -5.08 7.90 3.83
C TYR A 61 -3.78 7.10 3.68
N SER A 62 -2.65 7.68 4.06
CA SER A 62 -1.33 7.04 3.97
C SER A 62 -1.25 5.74 4.78
N ILE A 63 -1.80 5.72 6.00
CA ILE A 63 -1.92 4.49 6.80
C ILE A 63 -2.84 3.46 6.14
N SER A 64 -3.99 3.87 5.60
CA SER A 64 -4.89 2.95 4.91
C SER A 64 -4.25 2.28 3.70
N LYS A 65 -3.43 3.02 2.94
CA LYS A 65 -2.74 2.49 1.75
C LYS A 65 -1.52 1.65 2.11
N ALA A 66 -0.74 2.05 3.11
CA ALA A 66 0.37 1.24 3.61
C ALA A 66 -0.10 -0.13 4.13
N THR A 67 -1.20 -0.16 4.89
CA THR A 67 -1.78 -1.40 5.42
C THR A 67 -2.43 -2.26 4.33
N LEU A 68 -3.10 -1.66 3.34
CA LEU A 68 -3.59 -2.37 2.16
C LEU A 68 -2.46 -3.05 1.37
N ASN A 69 -1.33 -2.36 1.20
CA ASN A 69 -0.15 -2.92 0.51
C ASN A 69 0.43 -4.11 1.28
N ALA A 70 0.54 -3.99 2.62
CA ALA A 70 0.97 -5.10 3.47
C ALA A 70 0.01 -6.29 3.39
N TYR A 71 -1.30 -6.03 3.47
CA TYR A 71 -2.34 -7.06 3.38
C TYR A 71 -2.33 -7.80 2.03
N THR A 72 -2.09 -7.09 0.94
CA THR A 72 -1.94 -7.70 -0.40
C THR A 72 -0.80 -8.71 -0.44
N ARG A 73 0.35 -8.40 0.16
CA ARG A 73 1.49 -9.33 0.26
C ARG A 73 1.15 -10.56 1.11
N LEU A 74 0.42 -10.36 2.19
CA LEU A 74 -0.07 -11.45 3.02
C LEU A 74 -1.01 -12.38 2.24
N LEU A 75 -1.96 -11.83 1.48
CA LEU A 75 -2.88 -12.60 0.67
C LEU A 75 -2.16 -13.35 -0.47
N ALA A 76 -1.20 -12.72 -1.14
CA ALA A 76 -0.38 -13.37 -2.16
C ALA A 76 0.36 -14.60 -1.62
N LYS A 77 0.85 -14.55 -0.37
CA LYS A 77 1.46 -15.70 0.31
C LYS A 77 0.45 -16.80 0.65
N LYS A 78 -0.76 -16.41 1.07
CA LYS A 78 -1.85 -17.33 1.46
C LYS A 78 -2.46 -18.05 0.26
N TYR A 79 -2.51 -17.39 -0.90
CA TYR A 79 -3.14 -17.88 -2.12
C TYR A 79 -2.14 -17.92 -3.28
N ALA A 80 -1.22 -18.91 -3.24
CA ALA A 80 -0.13 -19.03 -4.21
C ALA A 80 -0.57 -19.20 -5.68
N ASN A 81 -1.82 -19.60 -5.93
CA ASN A 81 -2.37 -19.78 -7.28
C ASN A 81 -3.10 -18.52 -7.82
N MET A 82 -3.10 -17.42 -7.08
CA MET A 82 -3.75 -16.16 -7.47
C MET A 82 -2.72 -15.05 -7.70
N CYS A 83 -2.95 -14.23 -8.74
CA CYS A 83 -2.21 -12.99 -8.96
C CYS A 83 -2.85 -11.88 -8.10
N ILE A 84 -2.24 -11.58 -6.95
CA ILE A 84 -2.76 -10.59 -5.98
C ILE A 84 -1.74 -9.47 -5.84
N ASN A 85 -2.04 -8.29 -6.39
CA ASN A 85 -1.11 -7.16 -6.48
C ASN A 85 -1.78 -5.85 -6.09
N CYS A 86 -0.96 -4.84 -5.75
CA CYS A 86 -1.39 -3.46 -5.58
C CYS A 86 -0.96 -2.62 -6.77
N VAL A 87 -1.74 -1.58 -7.08
CA VAL A 87 -1.40 -0.59 -8.09
C VAL A 87 -1.75 0.81 -7.62
N HIS A 88 -0.80 1.73 -7.79
CA HIS A 88 -1.04 3.15 -7.77
C HIS A 88 -1.39 3.60 -9.20
N PRO A 89 -2.60 4.14 -9.44
CA PRO A 89 -3.05 4.48 -10.80
C PRO A 89 -2.43 5.79 -11.33
N GLY A 90 -1.54 6.44 -10.58
CA GLY A 90 -1.12 7.81 -10.86
C GLY A 90 -2.10 8.87 -10.35
N TYR A 91 -1.85 10.13 -10.69
CA TYR A 91 -2.64 11.26 -10.21
C TYR A 91 -3.82 11.56 -11.14
N VAL A 92 -4.87 10.74 -11.04
CA VAL A 92 -6.05 10.76 -11.92
C VAL A 92 -7.00 11.89 -11.58
N ASN A 93 -7.48 12.63 -12.57
CA ASN A 93 -8.47 13.70 -12.42
C ASN A 93 -9.83 13.14 -11.94
N ARG A 94 -10.15 13.32 -10.64
CA ARG A 94 -11.35 12.78 -10.00
C ARG A 94 -11.87 13.68 -8.89
N ASP A 95 -13.12 13.45 -8.48
CA ASP A 95 -13.76 14.21 -7.41
C ASP A 95 -12.97 14.15 -6.08
N ILE A 96 -12.32 13.01 -5.79
CA ILE A 96 -11.51 12.81 -4.58
C ILE A 96 -10.31 13.78 -4.48
N ASN A 97 -9.84 14.34 -5.60
CA ASN A 97 -8.78 15.34 -5.65
C ASN A 97 -9.25 16.68 -6.25
N TRP A 98 -10.56 16.96 -6.22
CA TRP A 98 -11.16 18.19 -6.75
C TRP A 98 -10.74 18.50 -8.19
N HIS A 99 -10.63 17.46 -9.02
CA HIS A 99 -10.21 17.58 -10.41
C HIS A 99 -8.82 18.19 -10.64
N THR A 100 -7.92 18.10 -9.67
CA THR A 100 -6.54 18.60 -9.80
C THR A 100 -5.57 17.56 -10.37
N GLY A 101 -6.04 16.33 -10.62
CA GLY A 101 -5.27 15.27 -11.27
C GLY A 101 -4.78 15.64 -12.66
N THR A 102 -3.57 15.19 -13.01
CA THR A 102 -2.94 15.43 -14.32
C THR A 102 -3.27 14.36 -15.36
N MET A 103 -3.78 13.20 -14.93
CA MET A 103 -4.08 12.06 -15.80
C MET A 103 -5.57 11.90 -16.05
N THR A 104 -5.91 11.35 -17.22
CA THR A 104 -7.29 10.96 -17.55
C THR A 104 -7.71 9.69 -16.82
N VAL A 105 -9.00 9.41 -16.87
CA VAL A 105 -9.60 8.17 -16.35
C VAL A 105 -9.00 6.95 -17.03
N GLU A 106 -8.87 7.02 -18.35
CA GLU A 106 -8.41 5.95 -19.20
C GLU A 106 -6.94 5.64 -18.89
N GLU A 107 -6.09 6.66 -18.80
CA GLU A 107 -4.68 6.51 -18.43
C GLU A 107 -4.51 5.90 -17.03
N GLY A 108 -5.33 6.33 -16.07
CA GLY A 108 -5.31 5.78 -14.71
C GLY A 108 -5.81 4.33 -14.61
N ALA A 109 -6.64 3.89 -15.55
CA ALA A 109 -7.20 2.54 -15.57
C ALA A 109 -6.25 1.49 -16.16
N GLU A 110 -5.23 1.90 -16.93
CA GLU A 110 -4.30 0.98 -17.60
C GLU A 110 -3.66 -0.03 -16.66
N GLY A 111 -3.08 0.45 -15.55
CA GLY A 111 -2.44 -0.40 -14.53
C GLY A 111 -3.39 -1.43 -13.92
N PRO A 112 -4.52 -1.02 -13.32
CA PRO A 112 -5.53 -1.94 -12.80
C PRO A 112 -6.03 -2.97 -13.82
N VAL A 113 -6.32 -2.55 -15.06
CA VAL A 113 -6.81 -3.44 -16.12
C VAL A 113 -5.73 -4.45 -16.52
N MET A 114 -4.48 -4.01 -16.69
CA MET A 114 -3.35 -4.89 -16.95
C MET A 114 -3.20 -5.96 -15.86
N LEU A 115 -3.30 -5.58 -14.58
CA LEU A 115 -3.19 -6.53 -13.47
C LEU A 115 -4.36 -7.52 -13.42
N ALA A 116 -5.57 -7.08 -13.74
CA ALA A 116 -6.74 -7.94 -13.80
C ALA A 116 -6.69 -8.97 -14.94
N LEU A 117 -5.92 -8.68 -16.00
CA LEU A 117 -5.75 -9.52 -17.18
C LEU A 117 -4.44 -10.33 -17.18
N LEU A 118 -3.72 -10.38 -16.05
CA LEU A 118 -2.50 -11.17 -15.96
C LEU A 118 -2.76 -12.65 -16.26
N PRO A 119 -1.87 -13.31 -17.03
CA PRO A 119 -1.97 -14.74 -17.23
C PRO A 119 -1.73 -15.50 -15.92
N GLU A 120 -2.16 -16.77 -15.89
CA GLU A 120 -1.76 -17.69 -14.82
C GLU A 120 -0.23 -17.75 -14.69
N GLY A 121 0.26 -17.75 -13.44
CA GLY A 121 1.70 -17.67 -13.16
C GLY A 121 2.32 -16.28 -13.31
N GLY A 122 1.49 -15.24 -13.53
CA GLY A 122 1.90 -13.84 -13.48
C GLY A 122 2.42 -13.39 -12.10
N PRO A 123 2.92 -12.15 -11.99
CA PRO A 123 3.42 -11.61 -10.72
C PRO A 123 2.33 -11.60 -9.65
N THR A 124 2.74 -11.81 -8.39
CA THR A 124 1.86 -11.79 -7.21
C THR A 124 2.63 -11.24 -6.01
N GLY A 125 1.94 -10.50 -5.14
CA GLY A 125 2.51 -9.82 -3.99
C GLY A 125 3.32 -8.57 -4.32
N CYS A 126 3.15 -8.02 -5.52
CA CYS A 126 3.90 -6.86 -6.02
C CYS A 126 3.10 -5.56 -5.89
N TYR A 127 3.82 -4.44 -5.89
CA TYR A 127 3.28 -3.09 -6.05
C TYR A 127 3.65 -2.56 -7.43
N PHE A 128 2.71 -1.88 -8.08
CA PHE A 128 2.89 -1.27 -9.39
C PHE A 128 2.64 0.23 -9.30
N ASP A 129 3.56 1.05 -9.82
CA ASP A 129 3.26 2.43 -10.21
C ASP A 129 2.77 2.43 -11.65
N ARG A 130 1.46 2.62 -11.82
CA ARG A 130 0.75 2.47 -13.09
C ARG A 130 0.99 1.07 -13.68
N THR A 131 1.73 0.98 -14.77
CA THR A 131 2.04 -0.27 -15.48
C THR A 131 3.41 -0.85 -15.16
N VAL A 132 4.18 -0.18 -14.29
CA VAL A 132 5.56 -0.57 -13.94
C VAL A 132 5.58 -1.22 -12.57
N ALA A 133 6.10 -2.45 -12.50
CA ALA A 133 6.34 -3.11 -11.22
C ALA A 133 7.50 -2.45 -10.49
N GLU A 134 7.30 -2.14 -9.21
CA GLU A 134 8.38 -1.75 -8.32
C GLU A 134 8.83 -2.95 -7.48
N PHE A 135 10.13 -3.27 -7.58
CA PHE A 135 10.74 -4.43 -6.93
C PHE A 135 11.66 -4.04 -5.77
#